data_AF-A0A0R3LEU7-F1
#
_entry.id   AF-A0A0R3LEU7-F1
#
_cell.length_a   1.000
_cell.length_b   1.000
_cell.length_c   1.000
_cell.angle_alpha   90.00
_cell.angle_beta   90.00
_cell.angle_gamma   90.00
#
_symmetry.space_group_name_H-M   'P 1'
#
loop_
_entity.id
_entity.type
_entity.pdbx_description
1 polymer ?
#
loop_
_entity_poly.entity_id
_entity_poly.type
_entity_poly.pdbx_seq_one_letter_code
_entity_poly.pdbx_strand_id
1 'polypeptide(L)' 'MKSCVVFRPSPPKLFMLNLNAWLIFELCDGSSPHDVAQRYRKNVGSQMSDREAGRQLAIGIKNLHDQGLIELKVTD' A
#
# COMPACT_ATOMS: atom_id res chain seq x y z
N MET A 1 5.69 20.27 -7.25
CA MET A 1 4.68 19.32 -6.73
C MET A 1 5.25 17.92 -6.97
N LYS A 2 5.47 17.10 -5.93
CA LYS A 2 5.98 15.73 -6.14
C LYS A 2 4.78 14.82 -6.45
N SER A 3 4.83 14.13 -7.58
CA SER A 3 3.80 13.17 -8.00
C SER A 3 4.38 11.76 -7.97
N CYS A 4 3.67 10.82 -7.37
CA CYS A 4 4.03 9.42 -7.35
C CYS A 4 3.25 8.72 -8.48
N VAL A 5 3.96 8.22 -9.50
CA VAL A 5 3.34 7.61 -10.68
C VAL A 5 3.84 6.18 -10.83
N VAL A 6 2.91 5.24 -10.98
CA VAL A 6 3.19 3.82 -11.20
C VAL A 6 2.67 3.40 -12.56
N PHE A 7 3.49 2.67 -13.32
CA PHE A 7 3.09 2.02 -14.56
C PHE A 7 2.82 0.54 -14.32
N ARG A 8 1.60 0.09 -14.59
CA ARG A 8 1.25 -1.33 -14.66
C ARG A 8 1.39 -1.78 -16.12
N PRO A 9 2.25 -2.77 -16.46
CA PRO A 9 2.50 -3.13 -17.85
C PRO A 9 1.38 -3.97 -18.49
N SER A 10 0.58 -4.70 -17.71
CA SER A 10 -0.47 -5.59 -18.23
C SER A 10 -1.74 -5.56 -17.35
N PRO A 11 -2.89 -5.07 -17.87
CA PRO A 11 -2.99 -4.23 -19.06
C PRO A 11 -2.35 -2.86 -18.80
N PRO A 12 -1.72 -2.24 -19.83
CA PRO A 12 -0.90 -1.05 -19.71
C PRO A 12 -1.71 0.14 -19.19
N LYS A 13 -1.32 0.69 -18.03
CA LYS A 13 -1.98 1.87 -17.43
C LYS A 13 -1.05 2.60 -16.47
N LEU A 14 -1.14 3.94 -16.46
CA LEU A 14 -0.50 4.80 -15.46
C LEU A 14 -1.48 5.12 -14.32
N PHE A 15 -0.96 5.11 -13.10
CA PHE A 15 -1.69 5.44 -11.88
C PHE A 15 -0.97 6.56 -11.15
N MET A 16 -1.71 7.57 -10.72
CA MET A 16 -1.21 8.56 -9.77
C MET A 16 -1.58 8.11 -8.36
N LEU A 17 -0.56 7.94 -7.52
CA LEU A 17 -0.74 7.59 -6.11
C LEU A 17 -0.59 8.82 -5.24
N ASN A 18 -1.43 8.93 -4.20
CA ASN A 18 -1.14 9.84 -3.10
C ASN A 18 0.01 9.27 -2.25
N LEU A 19 0.56 10.07 -1.34
CA LEU A 19 1.73 9.65 -0.54
C LEU A 19 1.45 8.42 0.33
N ASN A 20 0.23 8.27 0.83
CA ASN A 20 -0.14 7.10 1.62
C ASN A 20 -0.16 5.82 0.77
N ALA A 21 -0.80 5.86 -0.40
CA ALA A 21 -0.85 4.74 -1.32
C ALA A 21 0.55 4.41 -1.88
N TRP A 22 1.40 5.41 -2.11
CA TRP A 22 2.80 5.20 -2.48
C TRP A 22 3.57 4.48 -1.38
N LEU A 23 3.46 4.92 -0.12
CA LEU A 23 4.10 4.25 1.00
C LEU A 23 3.66 2.78 1.12
N ILE A 24 2.36 2.52 0.99
CA ILE A 24 1.84 1.14 1.07
C ILE A 24 2.40 0.30 -0.08
N PHE A 25 2.41 0.83 -1.31
CA PHE A 25 2.97 0.17 -2.49
C PHE A 25 4.44 -0.21 -2.28
N GLU A 26 5.27 0.73 -1.79
CA GLU A 26 6.69 0.49 -1.52
C GLU A 26 6.93 -0.57 -0.43
N LEU A 27 6.00 -0.72 0.53
CA LEU A 27 6.09 -1.74 1.57
C LEU A 27 5.64 -3.13 1.09
N CYS A 28 4.91 -3.22 -0.02
CA CYS A 28 4.46 -4.48 -0.62
C CYS A 28 5.58 -5.14 -1.46
N ASP A 29 6.66 -5.52 -0.78
CA ASP A 29 7.89 -6.09 -1.34
C ASP A 29 7.91 -7.63 -1.38
N GLY A 30 6.75 -8.28 -1.23
CA GLY A 30 6.63 -9.73 -1.11
C GLY A 30 6.73 -10.28 0.32
N SER A 31 6.90 -9.41 1.32
CA SER A 31 6.81 -9.78 2.75
C SER A 31 5.39 -10.19 3.16
N SER A 32 5.27 -10.75 4.37
CA SER A 32 3.96 -11.13 4.92
C SER A 32 3.07 -9.91 5.17
N PRO A 33 1.73 -10.06 5.13
CA PRO A 33 0.81 -8.98 5.48
C PRO A 33 1.04 -8.40 6.87
N HIS A 34 1.48 -9.24 7.82
CA HIS A 34 1.81 -8.81 9.17
C HIS A 34 3.02 -7.87 9.19
N ASP A 35 4.09 -8.21 8.47
CA ASP A 35 5.31 -7.38 8.40
C ASP A 35 5.05 -6.05 7.69
N VAL A 36 4.23 -6.06 6.64
CA VAL A 36 3.76 -4.83 5.99
C VAL A 36 3.02 -3.95 6.99
N ALA A 37 2.10 -4.52 7.77
CA ALA A 37 1.33 -3.76 8.75
C ALA A 37 2.19 -3.17 9.88
N GLN A 38 3.15 -3.93 10.39
CA GLN A 38 4.08 -3.45 11.40
C GLN A 38 4.95 -2.31 10.87
N ARG A 39 5.52 -2.46 9.66
CA ARG A 39 6.35 -1.42 9.03
C ARG A 39 5.54 -0.17 8.70
N TYR A 40 4.31 -0.33 8.22
CA TYR A 40 3.42 0.80 7.97
C TYR A 40 3.16 1.60 9.25
N ARG A 41 2.73 0.94 10.35
CA ARG A 41 2.51 1.59 11.65
C ARG A 41 3.76 2.30 12.17
N LYS A 42 4.95 1.70 12.00
CA LYS A 42 6.21 2.34 12.39
C LYS A 42 6.47 3.66 11.65
N ASN A 43 6.04 3.78 10.39
CA ASN A 43 6.21 4.98 9.58
C ASN A 43 5.17 6.08 9.87
N VAL A 44 3.92 5.70 10.21
CA VAL A 44 2.81 6.66 10.40
C VAL A 44 2.43 6.91 11.86
N GLY A 45 2.94 6.11 12.81
CA GLY A 45 2.43 6.03 14.18
C GLY A 45 2.53 7.30 15.02
N SER A 46 3.36 8.28 14.64
CA SER A 46 3.39 9.58 15.31
C SER A 46 2.27 10.54 14.87
N GLN A 47 1.59 10.23 13.77
CA GLN A 47 0.60 11.11 13.14
C GLN A 47 -0.84 10.64 13.36
N MET A 48 -1.05 9.38 13.73
CA MET A 48 -2.39 8.80 13.89
C MET A 48 -2.39 7.60 14.85
N SER A 49 -3.57 7.29 15.38
CA SER A 49 -3.77 6.11 16.22
C SER A 49 -3.57 4.80 15.44
N ASP A 50 -3.24 3.71 16.15
CA ASP A 50 -3.10 2.38 15.55
C ASP A 50 -4.36 1.91 14.82
N ARG A 51 -5.54 2.26 15.34
CA ARG A 51 -6.83 1.93 14.72
C ARG A 51 -6.97 2.63 13.37
N GLU A 52 -6.64 3.92 13.31
CA GLU A 52 -6.70 4.68 12.07
C GLU A 52 -5.64 4.19 11.07
N ALA A 53 -4.41 3.93 11.53
CA ALA A 53 -3.36 3.34 10.70
C ALA A 53 -3.81 1.99 10.11
N GLY A 54 -4.41 1.12 10.91
CA GLY A 54 -4.95 -0.16 10.44
C GLY A 54 -6.05 0.02 9.39
N ARG A 55 -6.97 0.96 9.59
CA ARG A 55 -8.04 1.28 8.62
C ARG A 55 -7.45 1.82 7.31
N GLN A 56 -6.52 2.76 7.36
CA GLN A 56 -5.90 3.34 6.16
C GLN A 56 -5.11 2.31 5.38
N LEU A 57 -4.36 1.45 6.08
CA LEU A 57 -3.62 0.36 5.45
C LEU A 57 -4.58 -0.62 4.75
N ALA A 58 -5.64 -1.06 5.42
CA ALA A 58 -6.60 -2.00 4.84
C ALA A 58 -7.27 -1.43 3.58
N ILE A 59 -7.70 -0.17 3.61
CA ILE A 59 -8.29 0.52 2.46
C ILE A 59 -7.24 0.67 1.34
N GLY A 60 -6.01 1.07 1.68
CA GLY A 60 -4.94 1.25 0.71
C GLY A 60 -4.54 -0.04 0.00
N ILE A 61 -4.36 -1.13 0.76
CA ILE A 61 -4.08 -2.47 0.21
C ILE A 61 -5.21 -2.90 -0.72
N LYS A 62 -6.48 -2.79 -0.28
CA LYS A 62 -7.62 -3.16 -1.12
C LYS A 62 -7.63 -2.36 -2.43
N ASN A 63 -7.42 -1.06 -2.37
CA ASN A 63 -7.43 -0.20 -3.56
C ASN A 63 -6.28 -0.54 -4.52
N LEU A 64 -5.07 -0.75 -4.00
CA LEU A 64 -3.91 -1.13 -4.83
C LEU A 64 -4.10 -2.51 -5.46
N HIS A 65 -4.69 -3.45 -4.72
CA HIS A 65 -5.00 -4.79 -5.20
C HIS A 65 -6.09 -4.76 -6.27
N ASP A 66 -7.20 -4.05 -6.06
CA ASP A 66 -8.28 -3.90 -7.04
C ASP A 66 -7.79 -3.21 -8.33
N GLN A 67 -6.75 -2.39 -8.23
CA GLN A 67 -6.06 -1.76 -9.36
C GLN A 67 -5.00 -2.66 -10.01
N GLY A 68 -4.75 -3.86 -9.48
CA GLY A 68 -3.72 -4.79 -9.96
C GLY A 68 -2.31 -4.21 -9.87
N LEU A 69 -2.05 -3.35 -8.88
CA LEU A 69 -0.72 -2.79 -8.61
C LEU A 69 0.08 -3.65 -7.62
N ILE A 70 -0.63 -4.41 -6.78
CA ILE A 70 -0.04 -5.37 -5.85
C ILE A 70 -0.86 -6.66 -5.90
N GLU A 71 -0.25 -7.75 -5.46
CA GLU A 71 -0.92 -9.01 -5.21
C GLU A 71 -0.78 -9.38 -3.74
N LEU A 72 -1.83 -9.99 -3.18
CA LEU A 72 -1.77 -10.54 -1.84
C LEU A 72 -1.55 -12.04 -1.94
N LYS A 73 -0.49 -12.54 -1.31
CA LYS A 73 -0.34 -13.97 -1.12
C LYS A 73 -1.46 -14.45 -0.18
N VAL A 74 -2.36 -15.25 -0.71
CA VAL A 74 -3.25 -16.06 0.12
C VAL A 74 -2.36 -17.14 0.73
N THR A 75 -2.16 -17.10 2.03
CA THR A 75 -1.58 -18.24 2.77
C THR A 75 -2.63 -19.34 2.80
N ASP A 76 -2.31 -20.48 2.17
CA ASP A 76 -3.01 -21.75 2.34
C ASP A 76 -2.91 -22.27 3.80
#